data_AF-A0A7S8DIB8-F1
#
_entry.id   AF-A0A7S8DIB8-F1
#
_cell.length_a   1.000
_cell.length_b   1.000
_cell.length_c   1.000
_cell.angle_alpha   90.00
_cell.angle_beta   90.00
_cell.angle_gamma   90.00
#
_symmetry.space_group_name_H-M   'P 1'
#
loop_
_entity.id
_entity.type
_entity.pdbx_description
1 polymer ?
#
loop_
_entity_poly.entity_id
_entity_poly.type
_entity_poly.pdbx_seq_one_letter_code
_entity_poly.pdbx_strand_id
1 'polypeptide(L)'
;MAQGLLSTGFASCGKRETLSELEKRTLWTCFKMDRLLSCGKRRQAMFPDEEMHFSLPVNDTQFLFGQPSQSADLDTSLRIYGPDDYLVLLIQGLRIWSRVHTWIAEGGRRQPVMAEPEQCPFNETSYWHNMRKDLFEWRDSQSALMKYPGTKVSVHAQRGQAERFGYINLVYYVSIIFLCREYVPFSPVDEVKPRGPIEPPLLKARGPDSFWVNNVAELYDAATQISSLLSDLEHVGCPIRTPFSGVCAFSSTLWNLYGAAFPVFMGFTEDQVHEADAQADRTMSILVRIGQVWGLAKEWIEVLDTAKNIMTRGEARRVKRSRYDYPELEDSIHLAPMQGMPRQTFDPLTSTSANAAGDEASKLHQLVAGDLEQGTEVQEVGLSDEMLSGGELADEDWWRLLSFCDDPHLLSTSFDDAGEGHPS
;
A
#
# COMPACT_ATOMS: atom_id res chain seq x y z
N MET A 1 -8.00 21.69 21.24
CA MET A 1 -8.02 21.35 22.68
C MET A 1 -7.81 19.84 22.97
N ALA A 2 -7.77 18.94 21.98
CA ALA A 2 -7.53 17.50 22.20
C ALA A 2 -6.04 17.10 22.38
N GLN A 3 -5.09 17.89 21.86
CA GLN A 3 -3.64 17.60 22.05
C GLN A 3 -3.16 17.77 23.50
N GLY A 4 -3.81 18.63 24.29
CA GLY A 4 -3.42 18.88 25.68
C GLY A 4 -3.84 17.77 26.66
N LEU A 5 -4.92 17.05 26.38
CA LEU A 5 -5.45 16.01 27.27
C LEU A 5 -4.68 14.68 27.16
N LEU A 6 -4.13 14.37 25.98
CA LEU A 6 -3.27 13.20 25.80
C LEU A 6 -1.83 13.48 26.29
N SER A 7 -1.28 14.68 26.01
CA SER A 7 0.10 14.99 26.41
C SER A 7 0.30 15.14 27.93
N THR A 8 -0.73 15.54 28.68
CA THR A 8 -0.61 15.77 30.13
C THR A 8 -0.97 14.54 30.97
N GLY A 9 -1.74 13.59 30.41
CA GLY A 9 -2.07 12.32 31.06
C GLY A 9 -0.92 11.30 31.05
N PHE A 10 -0.13 11.25 29.97
CA PHE A 10 0.97 10.27 29.86
C PHE A 10 2.28 10.72 30.53
N ALA A 11 2.50 12.03 30.69
CA ALA A 11 3.74 12.58 31.27
C ALA A 11 3.81 12.46 32.82
N SER A 12 2.71 12.10 33.49
CA SER A 12 2.65 11.97 34.96
C SER A 12 2.69 10.51 35.46
N CYS A 13 2.93 9.52 34.59
CA CYS A 13 2.97 8.10 34.97
C CYS A 13 4.29 7.73 35.69
N GLY A 14 4.55 8.40 36.82
CA GLY A 14 5.64 8.11 37.75
C GLY A 14 5.33 6.87 38.61
N LYS A 15 5.25 5.71 37.95
CA LYS A 15 5.26 4.31 38.41
C LYS A 15 4.68 3.51 37.23
N ARG A 16 5.19 2.31 36.93
CA ARG A 16 4.63 1.41 35.90
C ARG A 16 3.17 1.11 36.23
N GLU A 17 2.22 1.94 35.81
CA GLU A 17 0.81 1.59 35.80
C GLU A 17 0.63 0.59 34.65
N THR A 18 0.48 -0.67 35.03
CA THR A 18 0.10 -1.72 34.09
C THR A 18 -1.34 -1.46 33.69
N LEU A 19 -1.55 -0.97 32.46
CA LEU A 19 -2.88 -0.88 31.85
C LEU A 19 -3.65 -2.19 32.09
N SER A 20 -4.93 -2.10 32.41
CA SER A 20 -5.83 -3.25 32.42
C SER A 20 -5.91 -3.86 31.01
N GLU A 21 -6.26 -5.15 30.89
CA GLU A 21 -6.40 -5.78 29.57
C GLU A 21 -7.45 -5.09 28.68
N LEU A 22 -8.49 -4.50 29.28
CA LEU A 22 -9.49 -3.72 28.55
C LEU A 22 -8.88 -2.44 27.96
N GLU A 23 -8.10 -1.71 28.76
CA GLU A 23 -7.39 -0.51 28.29
C GLU A 23 -6.34 -0.85 27.22
N LYS A 24 -5.58 -1.94 27.39
CA LYS A 24 -4.64 -2.42 26.38
C LYS A 24 -5.34 -2.73 25.06
N ARG A 25 -6.41 -3.53 25.09
CA ARG A 25 -7.19 -3.89 23.90
C ARG A 25 -7.79 -2.66 23.21
N THR A 26 -8.23 -1.68 24.00
CA THR A 26 -8.74 -0.39 23.49
C THR A 26 -7.64 0.39 22.79
N LEU A 27 -6.50 0.60 23.45
CA LEU A 27 -5.34 1.29 22.89
C LEU A 27 -4.85 0.63 21.60
N TRP A 28 -4.67 -0.69 21.60
CA TRP A 28 -4.23 -1.43 20.42
C TRP A 28 -5.26 -1.44 19.30
N THR A 29 -6.55 -1.30 19.62
CA THR A 29 -7.59 -1.11 18.59
C THR A 29 -7.49 0.26 17.95
N CYS A 30 -7.24 1.32 18.74
CA CYS A 30 -6.95 2.65 18.20
C CYS A 30 -5.70 2.63 17.31
N PHE A 31 -4.63 1.95 17.72
CA PHE A 31 -3.44 1.74 16.89
C PHE A 31 -3.79 1.06 15.56
N LYS A 32 -4.55 -0.04 15.59
CA LYS A 32 -4.96 -0.73 14.36
C LYS A 32 -5.72 0.18 13.40
N MET A 33 -6.68 0.97 13.93
CA MET A 33 -7.45 1.90 13.11
C MET A 33 -6.56 2.98 12.51
N ASP A 34 -5.61 3.52 13.28
CA ASP A 34 -4.62 4.47 12.77
C ASP A 34 -3.82 3.88 11.60
N ARG A 35 -3.36 2.62 11.72
CA ARG A 35 -2.57 1.94 10.66
C ARG A 35 -3.37 1.47 9.45
N LEU A 36 -4.64 1.11 9.64
CA LEU A 36 -5.52 0.70 8.53
C LEU A 36 -6.05 1.90 7.72
N LEU A 37 -6.10 3.08 8.33
CA LEU A 37 -6.61 4.31 7.71
C LEU A 37 -5.50 5.28 7.27
N SER A 38 -4.27 5.11 7.77
CA SER A 38 -3.13 5.95 7.36
C SER A 38 -2.57 5.46 6.02
N CYS A 39 -2.98 6.12 4.94
CA CYS A 39 -2.33 6.05 3.63
C CYS A 39 -1.81 7.44 3.22
N GLY A 40 -0.69 7.51 2.51
CA GLY A 40 -0.12 8.75 1.94
C GLY A 40 1.02 9.43 2.71
N LYS A 41 1.71 10.36 2.03
CA LYS A 41 2.92 11.10 2.47
C LYS A 41 2.70 12.13 3.59
N ARG A 42 1.46 12.53 3.89
CA ARG A 42 1.17 13.76 4.67
C ARG A 42 0.47 13.54 6.01
N ARG A 43 0.35 12.30 6.49
CA ARG A 43 -0.27 12.00 7.78
C ARG A 43 0.75 11.46 8.78
N GLN A 44 1.04 12.26 9.80
CA GLN A 44 1.78 11.76 10.97
C GLN A 44 0.89 10.75 11.69
N ALA A 45 1.39 9.53 11.87
CA ALA A 45 0.69 8.49 12.63
C ALA A 45 0.41 9.01 14.05
N MET A 46 -0.79 8.74 14.56
CA MET A 46 -1.19 9.16 15.90
C MET A 46 -0.37 8.47 16.99
N PHE A 47 0.14 7.27 16.68
CA PHE A 47 0.97 6.48 17.58
C PHE A 47 2.31 6.11 16.91
N PRO A 48 3.36 6.95 16.97
CA PRO A 48 4.66 6.56 16.44
C PRO A 48 5.13 5.25 17.11
N ASP A 49 5.69 4.34 16.31
CA ASP A 49 6.03 2.98 16.76
C ASP A 49 7.01 2.97 17.93
N GLU A 50 7.87 4.00 17.99
CA GLU A 50 8.85 4.25 19.04
C GLU A 50 8.20 4.59 20.40
N GLU A 51 6.98 5.12 20.42
CA GLU A 51 6.29 5.51 21.66
C GLU A 51 5.38 4.40 22.20
N MET A 52 5.14 3.33 21.43
CA MET A 52 4.28 2.21 21.83
C MET A 52 5.04 1.11 22.58
N HIS A 53 5.44 1.41 23.82
CA HIS A 53 6.12 0.46 24.71
C HIS A 53 5.19 -0.41 25.58
N PHE A 54 3.90 -0.48 25.24
CA PHE A 54 2.92 -1.27 25.99
C PHE A 54 3.02 -2.77 25.69
N SER A 55 2.66 -3.60 26.66
CA SER A 55 2.57 -5.04 26.44
C SER A 55 1.46 -5.37 25.44
N LEU A 56 1.69 -6.41 24.64
CA LEU A 56 0.68 -6.98 23.75
C LEU A 56 -0.49 -7.54 24.58
N PRO A 57 -1.73 -7.48 24.05
CA PRO A 57 -2.89 -7.99 24.75
C PRO A 57 -2.84 -9.52 24.88
N VAL A 58 -3.44 -10.07 25.94
CA VAL A 58 -3.60 -11.53 26.07
C VAL A 58 -4.55 -12.07 24.98
N ASN A 59 -4.48 -13.37 24.71
CA ASN A 59 -5.35 -13.99 23.70
C ASN A 59 -6.83 -13.95 24.12
N ASP A 60 -7.73 -14.13 23.16
CA ASP A 60 -9.18 -13.99 23.40
C ASP A 60 -9.70 -14.92 24.51
N THR A 61 -9.25 -16.18 24.53
CA THR A 61 -9.64 -17.14 25.57
C THR A 61 -9.18 -16.68 26.96
N GLN A 62 -7.92 -16.24 27.10
CA GLN A 62 -7.39 -15.72 28.36
C GLN A 62 -8.16 -14.48 28.83
N PHE A 63 -8.49 -13.57 27.91
CA PHE A 63 -9.27 -12.38 28.22
C PHE A 63 -10.69 -12.73 28.68
N LEU A 64 -11.38 -13.63 27.95
CA LEU A 64 -12.75 -14.05 28.28
C LEU A 64 -12.85 -14.70 29.66
N PHE A 65 -11.84 -15.45 30.08
CA PHE A 65 -11.81 -16.12 31.39
C PHE A 65 -11.09 -15.32 32.49
N GLY A 66 -10.68 -14.08 32.21
CA GLY A 66 -9.97 -13.23 33.18
C GLY A 66 -8.64 -13.82 33.66
N GLN A 67 -7.97 -14.61 32.82
CA GLN A 67 -6.69 -15.21 33.18
C GLN A 67 -5.58 -14.17 33.21
N PRO A 68 -4.68 -14.19 34.21
CA PRO A 68 -3.59 -13.24 34.29
C PRO A 68 -2.65 -13.40 33.10
N SER A 69 -2.09 -12.28 32.62
CA SER A 69 -1.00 -12.29 31.66
C SER A 69 0.16 -13.08 32.26
N GLN A 70 0.48 -14.26 31.71
CA GLN A 70 1.69 -14.96 32.10
C GLN A 70 2.86 -14.03 31.77
N SER A 71 3.68 -13.68 32.77
CA SER A 71 4.89 -12.90 32.54
C SER A 71 5.76 -13.69 31.58
N ALA A 72 5.88 -13.22 30.34
CA ALA A 72 6.62 -13.89 29.29
C ALA A 72 8.13 -13.78 29.57
N ASP A 73 8.63 -14.67 30.42
CA ASP A 73 10.06 -14.98 30.56
C ASP A 73 10.45 -16.24 29.76
N LEU A 74 9.51 -16.78 28.98
CA LEU A 74 9.81 -17.77 27.94
C LEU A 74 9.94 -17.05 26.60
N ASP A 75 11.11 -17.26 26.00
CA ASP A 75 11.54 -16.84 24.68
C ASP A 75 10.37 -16.73 23.68
N THR A 76 9.92 -15.50 23.42
CA THR A 76 8.77 -15.19 22.56
C THR A 76 8.99 -15.67 21.12
N SER A 77 10.23 -16.02 20.76
CA SER A 77 10.63 -16.54 19.45
C SER A 77 10.06 -17.94 19.12
N LEU A 78 9.64 -18.73 20.12
CA LEU A 78 9.10 -20.09 19.90
C LEU A 78 7.56 -20.18 19.95
N ARG A 79 6.87 -19.06 20.19
CA ARG A 79 5.41 -19.09 20.33
C ARG A 79 4.73 -19.16 18.97
N ILE A 80 3.92 -20.20 18.78
CA ILE A 80 3.03 -20.33 17.62
C ILE A 80 1.66 -19.72 17.96
N TYR A 81 1.23 -18.73 17.19
CA TYR A 81 -0.03 -17.99 17.38
C TYR A 81 -1.21 -18.63 16.64
N GLY A 82 -2.32 -18.79 17.34
CA GLY A 82 -3.55 -19.42 16.85
C GLY A 82 -4.70 -18.45 16.55
N PRO A 83 -5.90 -18.98 16.29
CA PRO A 83 -7.13 -18.19 16.09
C PRO A 83 -7.47 -17.25 17.24
N ASP A 84 -7.15 -17.62 18.48
CA ASP A 84 -7.41 -16.80 19.67
C ASP A 84 -6.42 -15.63 19.82
N ASP A 85 -5.30 -15.67 19.11
CA ASP A 85 -4.24 -14.65 19.15
C ASP A 85 -4.42 -13.58 18.05
N TYR A 86 -5.60 -13.50 17.41
CA TYR A 86 -5.83 -12.65 16.24
C TYR A 86 -5.41 -11.19 16.45
N LEU A 87 -5.65 -10.64 17.65
CA LEU A 87 -5.37 -9.24 17.95
C LEU A 87 -3.86 -9.00 17.97
N VAL A 88 -3.10 -9.89 18.59
CA VAL A 88 -1.63 -9.86 18.62
C VAL A 88 -1.08 -9.98 17.20
N LEU A 89 -1.57 -10.97 16.44
CA LEU A 89 -1.14 -11.19 15.06
C LEU A 89 -1.40 -9.97 14.18
N LEU A 90 -2.57 -9.35 14.30
CA LEU A 90 -2.93 -8.19 13.50
C LEU A 90 -2.14 -6.94 13.90
N ILE A 91 -1.86 -6.73 15.18
CA ILE A 91 -0.97 -5.64 15.65
C ILE A 91 0.43 -5.82 15.05
N GLN A 92 1.03 -7.00 15.20
CA GLN A 92 2.37 -7.30 14.69
C GLN A 92 2.45 -7.11 13.17
N GLY A 93 1.47 -7.66 12.43
CA GLY A 93 1.39 -7.51 10.99
C GLY A 93 1.24 -6.05 10.56
N LEU A 94 0.41 -5.26 11.24
CA LEU A 94 0.21 -3.85 10.91
C LEU A 94 1.43 -2.97 11.21
N ARG A 95 2.26 -3.32 12.21
CA ARG A 95 3.56 -2.67 12.43
C ARG A 95 4.50 -2.88 11.24
N ILE A 96 4.60 -4.12 10.77
CA ILE A 96 5.41 -4.47 9.60
C ILE A 96 4.88 -3.75 8.36
N TRP A 97 3.58 -3.86 8.09
CA TRP A 97 2.92 -3.16 6.99
C TRP A 97 3.18 -1.66 7.04
N SER A 98 3.04 -1.04 8.22
CA SER A 98 3.26 0.40 8.34
C SER A 98 4.69 0.79 8.02
N ARG A 99 5.69 0.00 8.44
CA ARG A 99 7.09 0.26 8.11
C ARG A 99 7.35 0.14 6.61
N VAL A 100 6.80 -0.90 5.97
CA VAL A 100 6.86 -1.07 4.50
C VAL A 100 6.21 0.13 3.81
N HIS A 101 4.99 0.48 4.19
CA HIS A 101 4.25 1.58 3.58
C HIS A 101 4.94 2.94 3.79
N THR A 102 5.50 3.21 4.97
CA THR A 102 6.30 4.43 5.22
C THR A 102 7.52 4.48 4.32
N TRP A 103 8.29 3.39 4.22
CA TRP A 103 9.46 3.34 3.33
C TRP A 103 9.10 3.66 1.88
N ILE A 104 7.99 3.10 1.39
CA ILE A 104 7.44 3.37 0.05
C ILE A 104 7.05 4.84 -0.10
N ALA A 105 6.33 5.38 0.89
CA ALA A 105 5.88 6.77 0.87
C ALA A 105 7.05 7.75 0.87
N GLU A 106 8.17 7.40 1.51
CA GLU A 106 9.43 8.15 1.52
C GLU A 106 10.26 7.97 0.22
N GLY A 107 9.72 7.27 -0.77
CA GLY A 107 10.33 7.09 -2.09
C GLY A 107 10.90 5.69 -2.33
N GLY A 108 10.82 4.79 -1.37
CA GLY A 108 11.23 3.39 -1.52
C GLY A 108 12.66 3.24 -2.03
N ARG A 109 12.84 2.45 -3.09
CA ARG A 109 14.15 2.26 -3.73
C ARG A 109 14.75 3.55 -4.33
N ARG A 110 13.94 4.61 -4.50
CA ARG A 110 14.37 5.86 -5.14
C ARG A 110 15.10 6.79 -4.18
N GLN A 111 15.13 6.47 -2.89
CA GLN A 111 15.93 7.22 -1.92
C GLN A 111 17.43 7.12 -2.29
N PRO A 112 18.23 8.19 -2.14
CA PRO A 112 19.61 8.24 -2.64
C PRO A 112 20.52 7.09 -2.17
N VAL A 113 20.35 6.63 -0.93
CA VAL A 113 21.19 5.58 -0.30
C VAL A 113 20.75 4.17 -0.71
N MET A 114 19.53 3.99 -1.23
CA MET A 114 18.97 2.67 -1.52
C MET A 114 19.54 2.02 -2.79
N ALA A 115 20.27 2.77 -3.61
CA ALA A 115 20.97 2.24 -4.78
C ALA A 115 22.35 1.67 -4.44
N GLU A 116 22.89 1.92 -3.23
CA GLU A 116 24.19 1.42 -2.80
C GLU A 116 24.21 -0.11 -2.67
N PRO A 117 25.35 -0.79 -2.90
CA PRO A 117 25.46 -2.25 -2.83
C PRO A 117 24.97 -2.86 -1.50
N GLU A 118 25.16 -2.15 -0.38
CA GLU A 118 24.74 -2.57 0.96
C GLU A 118 23.23 -2.53 1.14
N GLN A 119 22.53 -1.65 0.41
CA GLN A 119 21.08 -1.47 0.50
C GLN A 119 20.31 -2.19 -0.61
N CYS A 120 21.01 -2.83 -1.54
CA CYS A 120 20.37 -3.66 -2.56
C CYS A 120 19.55 -4.80 -1.92
N PRO A 121 18.38 -5.15 -2.47
CA PRO A 121 17.42 -6.03 -1.80
C PRO A 121 17.89 -7.50 -1.64
N PHE A 122 18.89 -7.90 -2.44
CA PHE A 122 19.54 -9.21 -2.36
C PHE A 122 20.68 -9.25 -1.32
N ASN A 123 20.95 -8.14 -0.63
CA ASN A 123 21.86 -8.11 0.50
C ASN A 123 21.07 -8.36 1.80
N GLU A 124 21.52 -9.33 2.59
CA GLU A 124 20.87 -9.77 3.83
C GLU A 124 20.80 -8.68 4.91
N THR A 125 21.70 -7.68 4.85
CA THR A 125 21.72 -6.58 5.82
C THR A 125 20.95 -5.35 5.36
N SER A 126 20.43 -5.35 4.12
CA SER A 126 19.69 -4.21 3.57
C SER A 126 18.40 -3.93 4.35
N TYR A 127 17.98 -2.66 4.35
CA TYR A 127 16.73 -2.28 5.01
C TYR A 127 15.52 -3.04 4.44
N TRP A 128 15.47 -3.20 3.11
CA TRP A 128 14.43 -3.98 2.44
C TRP A 128 14.44 -5.45 2.86
N HIS A 129 15.61 -6.09 2.92
CA HIS A 129 15.71 -7.50 3.30
C HIS A 129 15.23 -7.74 4.72
N ASN A 130 15.59 -6.86 5.66
CA ASN A 130 15.11 -6.93 7.04
C ASN A 130 13.58 -6.80 7.12
N MET A 131 12.97 -5.91 6.33
CA MET A 131 11.50 -5.81 6.28
C MET A 131 10.84 -7.10 5.77
N ARG A 132 11.41 -7.70 4.72
CA ARG A 132 10.93 -8.97 4.17
C ARG A 132 11.13 -10.13 5.16
N LYS A 133 12.27 -10.18 5.84
CA LYS A 133 12.59 -11.16 6.86
C LYS A 133 11.58 -11.11 8.00
N ASP A 134 11.36 -9.93 8.59
CA ASP A 134 10.40 -9.75 9.68
C ASP A 134 8.97 -10.17 9.26
N LEU A 135 8.58 -9.90 8.02
CA LEU A 135 7.28 -10.31 7.46
C LEU A 135 7.15 -11.84 7.38
N PHE A 136 8.21 -12.54 6.99
CA PHE A 136 8.24 -14.00 6.92
C PHE A 136 8.32 -14.65 8.29
N GLU A 137 9.13 -14.11 9.20
CA GLU A 137 9.17 -14.59 10.59
C GLU A 137 7.80 -14.41 11.27
N TRP A 138 7.13 -13.28 11.03
CA TRP A 138 5.74 -13.09 11.49
C TRP A 138 4.79 -14.10 10.85
N ARG A 139 4.92 -14.38 9.55
CA ARG A 139 4.13 -15.43 8.89
C ARG A 139 4.41 -16.81 9.49
N ASP A 140 5.64 -17.12 9.84
CA ASP A 140 6.04 -18.42 10.39
C ASP A 140 5.63 -18.60 11.84
N SER A 141 5.51 -17.51 12.60
CA SER A 141 4.93 -17.53 13.95
C SER A 141 3.45 -17.92 13.97
N GLN A 142 2.76 -17.94 12.83
CA GLN A 142 1.35 -18.32 12.74
C GLN A 142 1.17 -19.84 12.66
N SER A 143 0.17 -20.38 13.37
CA SER A 143 -0.28 -21.75 13.18
C SER A 143 -0.81 -21.98 11.75
N ALA A 144 -0.79 -23.22 11.28
CA ALA A 144 -1.30 -23.57 9.94
C ALA A 144 -2.77 -23.12 9.72
N LEU A 145 -3.57 -23.10 10.79
CA LEU A 145 -4.96 -22.63 10.77
C LEU A 145 -5.10 -21.15 10.39
N MET A 146 -4.07 -20.33 10.58
CA MET A 146 -4.10 -18.89 10.29
C MET A 146 -3.56 -18.53 8.90
N LYS A 147 -3.09 -19.53 8.13
CA LYS A 147 -2.47 -19.32 6.81
C LYS A 147 -3.41 -19.66 5.66
N TYR A 148 -3.86 -18.66 4.92
CA TYR A 148 -4.44 -18.82 3.58
C TYR A 148 -3.32 -19.14 2.56
N PRO A 149 -3.54 -19.92 1.49
CA PRO A 149 -4.76 -20.69 1.16
C PRO A 149 -4.79 -22.06 1.86
N GLY A 150 -3.76 -22.42 2.63
CA GLY A 150 -3.65 -23.72 3.31
C GLY A 150 -4.85 -24.03 4.22
N THR A 151 -5.43 -23.00 4.83
CA THR A 151 -6.72 -23.06 5.52
C THR A 151 -7.76 -22.24 4.76
N LYS A 152 -8.91 -22.85 4.48
CA LYS A 152 -10.03 -22.21 3.77
C LYS A 152 -10.74 -21.19 4.65
N VAL A 153 -11.21 -20.10 4.05
CA VAL A 153 -12.00 -19.05 4.72
C VAL A 153 -13.25 -19.61 5.40
N SER A 154 -13.90 -20.60 4.78
CA SER A 154 -15.13 -21.23 5.30
C SER A 154 -14.95 -21.85 6.70
N VAL A 155 -13.75 -22.31 7.05
CA VAL A 155 -13.45 -22.88 8.37
C VAL A 155 -13.54 -21.81 9.46
N HIS A 156 -13.07 -20.60 9.17
CA HIS A 156 -13.17 -19.45 10.08
C HIS A 156 -14.55 -18.80 10.05
N ALA A 157 -15.25 -18.84 8.92
CA ALA A 157 -16.63 -18.35 8.80
C ALA A 157 -17.58 -19.09 9.76
N GLN A 158 -17.44 -20.41 9.89
CA GLN A 158 -18.21 -21.22 10.85
C GLN A 158 -18.02 -20.81 12.31
N ARG A 159 -16.92 -20.11 12.63
CA ARG A 159 -16.61 -19.59 13.97
C ARG A 159 -16.87 -18.09 14.12
N GLY A 160 -17.42 -17.43 13.10
CA GLY A 160 -17.57 -15.98 13.09
C GLY A 160 -16.24 -15.21 13.05
N GLN A 161 -15.18 -15.84 12.53
CA GLN A 161 -13.81 -15.32 12.53
C GLN A 161 -13.27 -15.02 11.11
N ALA A 162 -14.11 -15.17 10.07
CA ALA A 162 -13.69 -14.99 8.67
C ALA A 162 -13.02 -13.65 8.41
N GLU A 163 -13.57 -12.55 8.92
CA GLU A 163 -12.99 -11.21 8.72
C GLU A 163 -11.60 -11.09 9.37
N ARG A 164 -11.43 -11.62 10.58
CA ARG A 164 -10.15 -11.60 11.30
C ARG A 164 -9.08 -12.36 10.53
N PHE A 165 -9.45 -13.55 10.04
CA PHE A 165 -8.59 -14.36 9.17
C PHE A 165 -8.26 -13.64 7.86
N GLY A 166 -9.26 -12.98 7.26
CA GLY A 166 -9.11 -12.16 6.06
C GLY A 166 -8.09 -11.04 6.26
N TYR A 167 -8.24 -10.20 7.28
CA TYR A 167 -7.31 -9.10 7.55
C TYR A 167 -5.86 -9.55 7.74
N ILE A 168 -5.62 -10.60 8.53
CA ILE A 168 -4.26 -11.10 8.77
C ILE A 168 -3.60 -11.53 7.45
N ASN A 169 -4.34 -12.25 6.59
CA ASN A 169 -3.80 -12.70 5.31
C ASN A 169 -3.69 -11.57 4.29
N LEU A 170 -4.63 -10.62 4.26
CA LEU A 170 -4.54 -9.42 3.41
C LEU A 170 -3.29 -8.59 3.75
N VAL A 171 -3.04 -8.35 5.05
CA VAL A 171 -1.84 -7.64 5.53
C VAL A 171 -0.56 -8.33 5.05
N TYR A 172 -0.50 -9.66 5.13
CA TYR A 172 0.65 -10.42 4.63
C TYR A 172 0.88 -10.19 3.13
N TYR A 173 -0.13 -10.48 2.30
CA TYR A 173 0.03 -10.44 0.85
C TYR A 173 0.22 -9.03 0.31
N VAL A 174 -0.48 -8.02 0.85
CA VAL A 174 -0.30 -6.64 0.40
C VAL A 174 1.10 -6.12 0.75
N SER A 175 1.67 -6.55 1.89
CA SER A 175 3.05 -6.23 2.26
C SER A 175 4.06 -6.84 1.27
N ILE A 176 3.83 -8.07 0.81
CA ILE A 176 4.66 -8.70 -0.23
C ILE A 176 4.59 -7.90 -1.53
N ILE A 177 3.40 -7.54 -2.00
CA ILE A 177 3.23 -6.73 -3.22
C ILE A 177 4.02 -5.42 -3.10
N PHE A 178 3.87 -4.68 -1.99
CA PHE A 178 4.53 -3.39 -1.80
C PHE A 178 6.05 -3.51 -1.71
N LEU A 179 6.57 -4.59 -1.10
CA LEU A 179 8.02 -4.84 -1.08
C LEU A 179 8.56 -5.17 -2.46
N CYS A 180 7.92 -6.09 -3.18
CA CYS A 180 8.43 -6.64 -4.43
C CYS A 180 8.30 -5.66 -5.60
N ARG A 181 7.22 -4.88 -5.64
CA ARG A 181 6.89 -4.03 -6.80
C ARG A 181 7.90 -2.95 -7.09
N GLU A 182 8.63 -2.47 -6.08
CA GLU A 182 9.55 -1.35 -6.25
C GLU A 182 10.62 -1.65 -7.29
N TYR A 183 11.00 -2.93 -7.41
CA TYR A 183 12.04 -3.38 -8.33
C TYR A 183 11.50 -3.86 -9.68
N VAL A 184 10.18 -3.84 -9.88
CA VAL A 184 9.55 -4.21 -11.14
C VAL A 184 9.49 -2.98 -12.06
N PRO A 185 9.91 -3.10 -13.32
CA PRO A 185 9.81 -2.00 -14.28
C PRO A 185 8.36 -1.59 -14.54
N PHE A 186 8.15 -0.33 -14.93
CA PHE A 186 6.80 0.15 -15.27
C PHE A 186 6.34 -0.42 -16.62
N SER A 187 7.26 -0.55 -17.59
CA SER A 187 6.97 -1.09 -18.92
C SER A 187 8.11 -1.97 -19.46
N PRO A 188 8.06 -3.31 -19.29
CA PRO A 188 9.13 -4.24 -19.66
C PRO A 188 9.10 -4.67 -21.15
N VAL A 189 8.71 -3.81 -22.09
CA VAL A 189 8.38 -4.20 -23.48
C VAL A 189 9.50 -4.94 -24.22
N ASP A 190 10.75 -4.65 -23.89
CA ASP A 190 11.92 -5.30 -24.51
C ASP A 190 12.56 -6.40 -23.64
N GLU A 191 12.00 -6.66 -22.46
CA GLU A 191 12.59 -7.57 -21.49
C GLU A 191 11.94 -8.96 -21.59
N VAL A 192 12.77 -9.94 -21.93
CA VAL A 192 12.34 -11.35 -22.09
C VAL A 192 12.25 -12.12 -20.78
N LYS A 193 12.72 -11.54 -19.68
CA LYS A 193 12.68 -12.14 -18.35
C LYS A 193 12.79 -11.08 -17.25
N PRO A 194 12.37 -11.40 -16.01
CA PRO A 194 12.58 -10.53 -14.87
C PRO A 194 14.06 -10.24 -14.63
N ARG A 195 14.36 -8.95 -14.49
CA ARG A 195 15.65 -8.43 -14.04
C ARG A 195 15.39 -7.24 -13.13
N GLY A 196 16.40 -6.83 -12.37
CA GLY A 196 16.31 -5.66 -11.48
C GLY A 196 15.91 -4.37 -12.22
N PRO A 197 15.72 -3.26 -11.48
CA PRO A 197 15.15 -2.04 -12.05
C PRO A 197 15.96 -1.58 -13.26
N ILE A 198 15.28 -1.44 -14.39
CA ILE A 198 15.85 -0.93 -15.66
C ILE A 198 15.65 0.58 -15.82
N GLU A 199 14.89 1.17 -14.90
CA GLU A 199 14.60 2.60 -14.83
C GLU A 199 15.39 3.21 -13.66
N PRO A 200 15.96 4.42 -13.83
CA PRO A 200 16.64 5.13 -12.75
C PRO A 200 15.82 5.21 -11.45
N PRO A 201 16.45 5.38 -10.28
CA PRO A 201 17.86 5.11 -10.05
C PRO A 201 18.16 3.61 -10.19
N LEU A 202 19.23 3.30 -10.92
CA LEU A 202 19.69 1.93 -11.11
C LEU A 202 20.47 1.48 -9.87
N LEU A 203 20.40 0.19 -9.55
CA LEU A 203 21.20 -0.39 -8.48
C LEU A 203 22.67 -0.42 -8.88
N LYS A 204 23.56 -0.07 -7.95
CA LYS A 204 25.01 -0.09 -8.17
C LYS A 204 25.62 -1.49 -8.12
N ALA A 205 24.88 -2.47 -7.61
CA ALA A 205 25.26 -3.88 -7.61
C ALA A 205 24.27 -4.71 -8.44
N ARG A 206 24.80 -5.71 -9.16
CA ARG A 206 23.99 -6.67 -9.91
C ARG A 206 23.55 -7.81 -8.99
N GLY A 207 22.24 -7.96 -8.82
CA GLY A 207 21.66 -9.09 -8.11
C GLY A 207 21.63 -10.39 -8.94
N PRO A 208 21.55 -11.56 -8.29
CA PRO A 208 21.36 -12.84 -8.98
C PRO A 208 20.09 -12.86 -9.85
N ASP A 209 20.15 -13.47 -11.03
CA ASP A 209 18.98 -13.56 -11.92
C ASP A 209 17.79 -14.27 -11.25
N SER A 210 18.05 -15.28 -10.41
CA SER A 210 17.02 -16.01 -9.64
C SER A 210 16.28 -15.12 -8.64
N PHE A 211 16.95 -14.10 -8.08
CA PHE A 211 16.32 -13.16 -7.14
C PHE A 211 15.18 -12.41 -7.82
N TRP A 212 15.40 -11.91 -9.05
CA TRP A 212 14.41 -11.12 -9.78
C TRP A 212 13.22 -11.96 -10.25
N VAL A 213 13.49 -13.20 -10.69
CA VAL A 213 12.44 -14.16 -11.05
C VAL A 213 11.55 -14.47 -9.84
N ASN A 214 12.17 -14.77 -8.69
CA ASN A 214 11.44 -15.04 -7.46
C ASN A 214 10.65 -13.81 -6.98
N ASN A 215 11.23 -12.62 -7.07
CA ASN A 215 10.56 -11.37 -6.66
C ASN A 215 9.26 -11.12 -7.45
N VAL A 216 9.29 -11.31 -8.77
CA VAL A 216 8.08 -11.15 -9.62
C VAL A 216 7.08 -12.28 -9.37
N ALA A 217 7.55 -13.51 -9.20
CA ALA A 217 6.69 -14.65 -8.88
C ALA A 217 5.97 -14.48 -7.54
N GLU A 218 6.68 -14.07 -6.48
CA GLU A 218 6.11 -13.78 -5.16
C GLU A 218 5.08 -12.65 -5.21
N LEU A 219 5.36 -11.60 -5.97
CA LEU A 219 4.43 -10.49 -6.17
C LEU A 219 3.13 -10.95 -6.85
N TYR A 220 3.24 -11.75 -7.91
CA TYR A 220 2.09 -12.20 -8.67
C TYR A 220 1.26 -13.23 -7.89
N ASP A 221 1.92 -14.15 -7.18
CA ASP A 221 1.26 -15.06 -6.25
C ASP A 221 0.47 -14.26 -5.21
N ALA A 222 1.11 -13.29 -4.55
CA ALA A 222 0.43 -12.43 -3.57
C ALA A 222 -0.79 -11.70 -4.15
N ALA A 223 -0.71 -11.18 -5.38
CA ALA A 223 -1.85 -10.57 -6.07
C ALA A 223 -2.98 -11.57 -6.32
N THR A 224 -2.67 -12.77 -6.81
CA THR A 224 -3.63 -13.86 -7.04
C THR A 224 -4.30 -14.31 -5.74
N GLN A 225 -3.52 -14.40 -4.67
CA GLN A 225 -3.99 -14.81 -3.35
C GLN A 225 -4.91 -13.77 -2.71
N ILE A 226 -4.66 -12.47 -2.90
CA ILE A 226 -5.60 -11.42 -2.48
C ILE A 226 -6.93 -11.56 -3.23
N SER A 227 -6.89 -11.74 -4.56
CA SER A 227 -8.12 -11.88 -5.36
C SER A 227 -8.95 -13.08 -4.91
N SER A 228 -8.30 -14.23 -4.74
CA SER A 228 -8.94 -15.46 -4.29
C SER A 228 -9.50 -15.33 -2.88
N LEU A 229 -8.73 -14.74 -1.95
CA LEU A 229 -9.16 -14.52 -0.57
C LEU A 229 -10.38 -13.61 -0.47
N LEU A 230 -10.37 -12.48 -1.20
CA LEU A 230 -11.51 -11.56 -1.21
C LEU A 230 -12.75 -12.21 -1.83
N SER A 231 -12.58 -12.99 -2.90
CA SER A 231 -13.67 -13.74 -3.53
C SER A 231 -14.25 -14.81 -2.60
N ASP A 232 -13.39 -15.56 -1.89
CA ASP A 232 -13.80 -16.56 -0.90
C ASP A 232 -14.57 -15.91 0.27
N LEU A 233 -14.14 -14.73 0.72
CA LEU A 233 -14.83 -13.93 1.74
C LEU A 233 -16.24 -13.50 1.29
N GLU A 234 -16.39 -13.07 0.03
CA GLU A 234 -17.71 -12.78 -0.55
C GLU A 234 -18.58 -14.02 -0.63
N HIS A 235 -18.01 -15.16 -1.05
CA HIS A 235 -18.73 -16.42 -1.22
C HIS A 235 -19.31 -16.96 0.11
N VAL A 236 -18.56 -16.82 1.22
CA VAL A 236 -19.04 -17.24 2.54
C VAL A 236 -19.94 -16.21 3.23
N GLY A 237 -20.25 -15.08 2.56
CA GLY A 237 -21.11 -14.04 3.11
C GLY A 237 -20.44 -13.13 4.15
N CYS A 238 -19.10 -13.08 4.19
CA CYS A 238 -18.32 -12.20 5.08
C CYS A 238 -17.43 -11.22 4.30
N PRO A 239 -17.99 -10.38 3.40
CA PRO A 239 -17.21 -9.45 2.59
C PRO A 239 -16.58 -8.36 3.45
N ILE A 240 -15.28 -8.11 3.25
CA ILE A 240 -14.58 -6.99 3.89
C ILE A 240 -14.67 -5.77 2.96
N ARG A 241 -15.35 -4.71 3.42
CA ARG A 241 -15.57 -3.47 2.66
C ARG A 241 -15.00 -2.25 3.38
N THR A 242 -13.71 -2.26 3.61
CA THR A 242 -12.97 -1.15 4.21
C THR A 242 -11.99 -0.52 3.22
N PRO A 243 -11.54 0.73 3.45
CA PRO A 243 -10.51 1.35 2.62
C PRO A 243 -9.27 0.45 2.46
N PHE A 244 -8.82 -0.20 3.54
CA PHE A 244 -7.69 -1.13 3.49
C PHE A 244 -7.93 -2.32 2.55
N SER A 245 -9.09 -2.98 2.63
CA SER A 245 -9.42 -4.04 1.67
C SER A 245 -9.53 -3.51 0.22
N GLY A 246 -9.88 -2.24 0.05
CA GLY A 246 -9.89 -1.58 -1.24
C GLY A 246 -8.47 -1.34 -1.79
N VAL A 247 -7.50 -0.95 -0.96
CA VAL A 247 -6.07 -0.90 -1.36
C VAL A 247 -5.57 -2.29 -1.76
N CYS A 248 -5.97 -3.34 -1.03
CA CYS A 248 -5.64 -4.72 -1.38
C CYS A 248 -6.22 -5.11 -2.74
N ALA A 249 -7.52 -4.83 -2.97
CA ALA A 249 -8.19 -5.09 -4.23
C ALA A 249 -7.56 -4.29 -5.38
N PHE A 250 -7.29 -3.00 -5.19
CA PHE A 250 -6.59 -2.14 -6.15
C PHE A 250 -5.22 -2.73 -6.53
N SER A 251 -4.41 -3.09 -5.53
CA SER A 251 -3.08 -3.64 -5.74
C SER A 251 -3.13 -4.97 -6.48
N SER A 252 -4.07 -5.85 -6.10
CA SER A 252 -4.29 -7.12 -6.78
C SER A 252 -4.74 -6.91 -8.24
N THR A 253 -5.70 -6.01 -8.50
CA THR A 253 -6.15 -5.71 -9.87
C THR A 253 -5.00 -5.19 -10.72
N LEU A 254 -4.22 -4.22 -10.21
CA LEU A 254 -3.10 -3.63 -10.95
C LEU A 254 -2.08 -4.69 -11.39
N TRP A 255 -1.69 -5.58 -10.48
CA TRP A 255 -0.65 -6.57 -10.75
C TRP A 255 -1.14 -7.75 -11.59
N ASN A 256 -2.43 -8.08 -11.52
CA ASN A 256 -3.04 -9.03 -12.45
C ASN A 256 -3.14 -8.44 -13.87
N LEU A 257 -3.54 -7.16 -14.01
CA LEU A 257 -3.52 -6.45 -15.29
C LEU A 257 -2.10 -6.36 -15.88
N TYR A 258 -1.10 -6.06 -15.04
CA TYR A 258 0.31 -6.06 -15.45
C TYR A 258 0.74 -7.45 -15.94
N GLY A 259 0.36 -8.50 -15.21
CA GLY A 259 0.65 -9.88 -15.56
C GLY A 259 0.11 -10.27 -16.94
N ALA A 260 -1.13 -9.89 -17.22
CA ALA A 260 -1.79 -10.12 -18.51
C ALA A 260 -1.18 -9.29 -19.65
N ALA A 261 -0.77 -8.04 -19.38
CA ALA A 261 -0.24 -7.13 -20.40
C ALA A 261 1.24 -7.39 -20.76
N PHE A 262 2.00 -8.07 -19.90
CA PHE A 262 3.42 -8.35 -20.15
C PHE A 262 3.76 -9.84 -20.01
N PRO A 263 3.09 -10.73 -20.77
CA PRO A 263 3.19 -12.16 -20.57
C PRO A 263 4.59 -12.72 -20.82
N VAL A 264 5.33 -12.15 -21.78
CA VAL A 264 6.71 -12.55 -22.09
C VAL A 264 7.63 -12.25 -20.90
N PHE A 265 7.52 -11.06 -20.32
CA PHE A 265 8.31 -10.67 -19.15
C PHE A 265 7.99 -11.55 -17.94
N MET A 266 6.71 -11.90 -17.75
CA MET A 266 6.25 -12.75 -16.67
C MET A 266 6.54 -14.24 -16.90
N GLY A 267 6.85 -14.65 -18.14
CA GLY A 267 6.97 -16.05 -18.53
C GLY A 267 5.64 -16.80 -18.50
N PHE A 268 4.53 -16.12 -18.77
CA PHE A 268 3.19 -16.70 -18.71
C PHE A 268 2.81 -17.46 -19.98
N THR A 269 2.08 -18.56 -19.80
CA THR A 269 1.34 -19.24 -20.86
C THR A 269 0.04 -18.49 -21.18
N GLU A 270 -0.59 -18.80 -22.32
CA GLU A 270 -1.89 -18.21 -22.69
C GLU A 270 -2.96 -18.43 -21.60
N ASP A 271 -3.02 -19.63 -21.00
CA ASP A 271 -3.94 -19.93 -19.90
C ASP A 271 -3.68 -19.05 -18.66
N GLN A 272 -2.41 -18.77 -18.36
CA GLN A 272 -2.03 -17.91 -17.23
C GLN A 272 -2.37 -16.44 -17.50
N VAL A 273 -2.30 -15.99 -18.74
CA VAL A 273 -2.76 -14.65 -19.15
C VAL A 273 -4.26 -14.52 -18.97
N HIS A 274 -5.02 -15.51 -19.44
CA HIS A 274 -6.47 -15.52 -19.27
C HIS A 274 -6.89 -15.55 -17.80
N GLU A 275 -6.19 -16.32 -16.96
CA GLU A 275 -6.46 -16.32 -15.53
C GLU A 275 -6.07 -14.99 -14.88
N ALA A 276 -4.96 -14.35 -15.28
CA ALA A 276 -4.58 -13.03 -14.80
C ALA A 276 -5.68 -11.98 -15.10
N ASP A 277 -6.20 -11.95 -16.33
CA ASP A 277 -7.32 -11.08 -16.69
C ASP A 277 -8.58 -11.40 -15.86
N ALA A 278 -8.91 -12.68 -15.68
CA ALA A 278 -10.06 -13.09 -14.88
C ALA A 278 -9.90 -12.69 -13.39
N GLN A 279 -8.69 -12.78 -12.84
CA GLN A 279 -8.40 -12.34 -11.48
C GLN A 279 -8.55 -10.82 -11.35
N ALA A 280 -8.06 -10.04 -12.34
CA ALA A 280 -8.23 -8.60 -12.37
C ALA A 280 -9.71 -8.19 -12.40
N ASP A 281 -10.53 -8.86 -13.21
CA ASP A 281 -11.97 -8.59 -13.31
C ASP A 281 -12.70 -8.90 -11.98
N ARG A 282 -12.33 -10.00 -11.31
CA ARG A 282 -12.89 -10.36 -9.99
C ARG A 282 -12.60 -9.25 -8.96
N THR A 283 -11.35 -8.83 -8.82
CA THR A 283 -10.98 -7.79 -7.85
C THR A 283 -11.48 -6.41 -8.24
N MET A 284 -11.59 -6.11 -9.54
CA MET A 284 -12.24 -4.88 -10.01
C MET A 284 -13.71 -4.83 -9.58
N SER A 285 -14.46 -5.93 -9.75
CA SER A 285 -15.85 -6.02 -9.28
C SER A 285 -15.96 -5.80 -7.76
N ILE A 286 -15.03 -6.36 -6.98
CA ILE A 286 -14.99 -6.15 -5.53
C ILE A 286 -14.70 -4.67 -5.20
N LEU A 287 -13.74 -4.06 -5.89
CA LEU A 287 -13.38 -2.65 -5.72
C LEU A 287 -14.56 -1.72 -6.04
N VAL A 288 -15.33 -2.01 -7.09
CA VAL A 288 -16.58 -1.30 -7.44
C VAL A 288 -17.59 -1.37 -6.30
N ARG A 289 -17.77 -2.54 -5.68
CA ARG A 289 -18.66 -2.69 -4.51
C ARG A 289 -18.16 -1.94 -3.29
N ILE A 290 -16.84 -1.89 -3.06
CA ILE A 290 -16.25 -1.03 -2.02
C ILE A 290 -16.55 0.44 -2.33
N GLY A 291 -16.51 0.85 -3.60
CA GLY A 291 -16.84 2.20 -4.07
C GLY A 291 -18.28 2.64 -3.88
N GLN A 292 -19.20 1.70 -3.64
CA GLN A 292 -20.57 2.02 -3.23
C GLN A 292 -20.64 2.51 -1.77
N VAL A 293 -19.66 2.13 -0.94
CA VAL A 293 -19.56 2.54 0.47
C VAL A 293 -18.58 3.70 0.64
N TRP A 294 -17.45 3.65 -0.06
CA TRP A 294 -16.35 4.60 0.10
C TRP A 294 -16.03 5.30 -1.23
N GLY A 295 -16.30 6.62 -1.30
CA GLY A 295 -16.05 7.40 -2.52
C GLY A 295 -14.61 7.34 -3.04
N LEU A 296 -13.63 7.12 -2.15
CA LEU A 296 -12.20 6.96 -2.46
C LEU A 296 -11.94 5.89 -3.53
N ALA A 297 -12.71 4.80 -3.55
CA ALA A 297 -12.47 3.73 -4.51
C ALA A 297 -12.81 4.12 -5.96
N LYS A 298 -13.57 5.20 -6.19
CA LYS A 298 -13.79 5.73 -7.55
C LYS A 298 -12.48 6.22 -8.17
N GLU A 299 -11.66 6.93 -7.39
CA GLU A 299 -10.36 7.40 -7.84
C GLU A 299 -9.42 6.23 -8.13
N TRP A 300 -9.44 5.19 -7.30
CA TRP A 300 -8.69 3.95 -7.55
C TRP A 300 -9.09 3.26 -8.86
N ILE A 301 -10.38 3.22 -9.19
CA ILE A 301 -10.87 2.65 -10.44
C ILE A 301 -10.36 3.47 -11.64
N GLU A 302 -10.42 4.81 -11.58
CA GLU A 302 -9.89 5.68 -12.65
C GLU A 302 -8.39 5.48 -12.88
N VAL A 303 -7.62 5.30 -11.79
CA VAL A 303 -6.18 5.00 -11.85
C VAL A 303 -5.94 3.64 -12.53
N LEU A 304 -6.71 2.61 -12.18
CA LEU A 304 -6.60 1.28 -12.80
C LEU A 304 -6.97 1.29 -14.28
N ASP A 305 -8.04 2.01 -14.65
CA ASP A 305 -8.42 2.16 -16.06
C ASP A 305 -7.33 2.89 -16.86
N THR A 306 -6.73 3.91 -16.27
CA THR A 306 -5.60 4.64 -16.87
C THR A 306 -4.39 3.71 -17.05
N ALA A 307 -4.03 2.95 -16.03
CA ALA A 307 -2.95 1.96 -16.09
C ALA A 307 -3.22 0.89 -17.16
N LYS A 308 -4.42 0.29 -17.18
CA LYS A 308 -4.84 -0.70 -18.19
C LYS A 308 -4.70 -0.15 -19.60
N ASN A 309 -5.15 1.08 -19.84
CA ASN A 309 -5.04 1.74 -21.14
C ASN A 309 -3.58 1.97 -21.54
N ILE A 310 -2.71 2.36 -20.61
CA ILE A 310 -1.28 2.60 -20.89
C ILE A 310 -0.56 1.29 -21.24
N MET A 311 -0.83 0.23 -20.48
CA MET A 311 -0.21 -1.09 -20.68
C MET A 311 -0.65 -1.73 -22.01
N THR A 312 -1.96 -1.78 -22.28
CA THR A 312 -2.52 -2.38 -23.51
C THR A 312 -2.21 -1.58 -24.79
N ARG A 313 -2.24 -0.24 -24.75
CA ARG A 313 -1.87 0.58 -25.92
C ARG A 313 -0.38 0.53 -26.25
N GLY A 314 0.46 0.15 -25.28
CA GLY A 314 1.90 -0.04 -25.47
C GLY A 314 2.23 -1.18 -26.44
N GLU A 315 1.41 -2.23 -26.48
CA GLU A 315 1.60 -3.39 -27.36
C GLU A 315 1.52 -3.01 -28.85
N ALA A 316 0.62 -2.10 -29.21
CA ALA A 316 0.40 -1.69 -30.60
C ALA A 316 1.50 -0.78 -31.17
N ARG A 317 2.31 -0.12 -30.32
CA ARG A 317 3.34 0.84 -30.77
C ARG A 317 4.75 0.57 -30.24
N ARG A 318 4.98 -0.46 -29.42
CA ARG A 318 6.27 -0.78 -28.77
C ARG A 318 7.01 0.46 -28.24
N VAL A 319 6.26 1.41 -27.67
CA VAL A 319 6.88 2.62 -27.12
C VAL A 319 7.40 2.28 -25.73
N LYS A 320 8.71 2.44 -25.53
CA LYS A 320 9.31 2.39 -24.19
C LYS A 320 8.75 3.53 -23.37
N ARG A 321 8.04 3.18 -22.29
CA ARG A 321 7.48 4.11 -21.31
C ARG A 321 8.14 3.84 -19.97
N SER A 322 8.58 4.87 -19.30
CA SER A 322 9.14 4.79 -17.96
C SER A 322 8.13 5.34 -16.95
N ARG A 323 8.27 4.99 -15.67
CA ARG A 323 7.53 5.66 -14.58
C ARG A 323 7.68 7.18 -14.60
N TYR A 324 8.82 7.68 -15.12
CA TYR A 324 9.09 9.11 -15.25
C TYR A 324 8.26 9.82 -16.32
N ASP A 325 7.70 9.07 -17.27
CA ASP A 325 6.78 9.62 -18.28
C ASP A 325 5.37 9.83 -17.69
N TYR A 326 5.08 9.21 -16.54
CA TYR A 326 3.78 9.23 -15.87
C TYR A 326 3.90 9.48 -14.36
N PRO A 327 4.49 10.60 -13.92
CA PRO A 327 4.76 10.85 -12.51
C PRO A 327 3.49 10.87 -11.64
N GLU A 328 2.38 11.39 -12.16
CA GLU A 328 1.09 11.46 -11.45
C GLU A 328 0.48 10.07 -11.23
N LEU A 329 0.55 9.21 -12.26
CA LEU A 329 0.08 7.83 -12.18
C LEU A 329 0.94 7.02 -11.22
N GLU A 330 2.26 7.18 -11.31
CA GLU A 330 3.22 6.54 -10.43
C GLU A 330 2.97 6.93 -8.97
N ASP A 331 2.87 8.23 -8.67
CA ASP A 331 2.54 8.71 -7.33
C ASP A 331 1.19 8.14 -6.85
N SER A 332 0.18 8.03 -7.72
CA SER A 332 -1.12 7.44 -7.39
C SER A 332 -1.03 5.94 -7.05
N ILE A 333 -0.20 5.18 -7.77
CA ILE A 333 0.07 3.75 -7.50
C ILE A 333 0.81 3.56 -6.18
N HIS A 334 1.73 4.46 -5.83
CA HIS A 334 2.52 4.34 -4.60
C HIS A 334 1.85 4.88 -3.35
N LEU A 335 1.12 5.99 -3.45
CA LEU A 335 0.66 6.76 -2.30
C LEU A 335 -0.84 6.63 -2.03
N ALA A 336 -1.59 5.99 -2.93
CA ALA A 336 -3.03 6.15 -3.09
C ALA A 336 -3.40 7.63 -3.41
N PRO A 337 -4.39 7.88 -4.27
CA PRO A 337 -4.66 9.21 -4.79
C PRO A 337 -5.01 10.20 -3.67
N MET A 338 -4.39 11.37 -3.74
CA MET A 338 -4.93 12.60 -3.17
C MET A 338 -5.42 13.42 -4.36
N GLN A 339 -6.71 13.30 -4.68
CA GLN A 339 -7.52 14.19 -5.53
C GLN A 339 -6.92 14.69 -6.86
N GLY A 340 -7.57 14.36 -7.98
CA GLY A 340 -7.40 15.08 -9.25
C GLY A 340 -6.22 14.63 -10.11
N MET A 341 -6.19 13.34 -10.50
CA MET A 341 -5.47 12.96 -11.71
C MET A 341 -6.06 13.76 -12.88
N PRO A 342 -5.27 14.57 -13.62
CA PRO A 342 -5.75 15.13 -14.88
C PRO A 342 -6.24 13.98 -15.74
N ARG A 343 -7.45 14.09 -16.32
CA ARG A 343 -7.84 13.20 -17.42
C ARG A 343 -6.81 13.41 -18.51
N GLN A 344 -5.83 12.52 -18.63
CA GLN A 344 -4.87 12.57 -19.72
C GLN A 344 -5.63 12.27 -21.01
N THR A 345 -6.09 13.32 -21.68
CA THR A 345 -6.55 13.24 -23.06
C THR A 345 -5.32 12.87 -23.88
N PHE A 346 -5.27 11.62 -24.31
CA PHE A 346 -4.21 11.15 -25.20
C PHE A 346 -4.32 11.91 -26.52
N ASP A 347 -3.41 12.85 -26.77
CA ASP A 347 -3.34 13.53 -28.05
C ASP A 347 -3.05 12.51 -29.18
N PRO A 348 -3.72 12.64 -30.34
CA PRO A 348 -3.24 11.99 -31.55
C PRO A 348 -1.90 12.64 -31.91
N LEU A 349 -0.82 11.86 -31.80
CA LEU A 349 0.55 12.27 -32.11
C LEU A 349 0.63 13.07 -33.43
N THR A 350 0.87 14.38 -33.34
CA THR A 350 1.57 15.12 -34.39
C THR A 350 3.06 14.84 -34.25
N SER A 351 3.63 14.26 -35.29
CA SER A 351 5.02 13.88 -35.43
C SER A 351 5.96 15.09 -35.39
N THR A 352 6.39 15.54 -34.21
CA THR A 352 7.56 16.42 -34.06
C THR A 352 7.94 16.57 -32.58
N SER A 353 8.76 15.66 -32.05
CA SER A 353 9.69 15.90 -30.91
C SER A 353 10.57 14.70 -30.54
N ALA A 354 10.89 13.80 -31.48
CA ALA A 354 11.78 12.65 -31.21
C ALA A 354 13.29 13.01 -31.16
N ASN A 355 13.68 14.28 -31.32
CA ASN A 355 15.09 14.64 -31.53
C ASN A 355 15.77 15.38 -30.36
N ALA A 356 15.15 15.53 -29.19
CA ALA A 356 15.75 16.27 -28.07
C ALA A 356 16.35 15.39 -26.95
N ALA A 357 15.92 14.13 -26.81
CA ALA A 357 16.37 13.25 -25.72
C ALA A 357 17.50 12.26 -26.11
N GLY A 358 17.81 12.12 -27.40
CA GLY A 358 18.88 11.24 -27.89
C GLY A 358 20.29 11.84 -27.81
N ASP A 359 20.40 13.16 -27.60
CA ASP A 359 21.67 13.90 -27.73
C ASP A 359 22.47 13.99 -26.42
N GLU A 360 21.83 13.78 -25.26
CA GLU A 360 22.50 13.76 -23.95
C GLU A 360 23.22 12.41 -23.69
N ALA A 361 22.65 11.29 -24.16
CA ALA A 361 23.26 9.96 -24.02
C ALA A 361 24.49 9.77 -24.94
N SER A 362 24.54 10.48 -26.08
CA SER A 362 25.67 10.40 -27.03
C SER A 362 26.90 11.18 -26.56
N LYS A 363 26.75 12.17 -25.66
CA LYS A 363 27.87 12.97 -25.14
C LYS A 363 28.73 12.24 -24.10
N LEU A 364 28.20 11.20 -23.43
CA LEU A 364 28.99 10.39 -22.49
C LEU A 364 29.98 9.43 -23.18
N HIS A 365 29.83 9.20 -24.49
CA HIS A 365 30.69 8.30 -25.27
C HIS A 365 31.82 8.99 -26.06
N GLN A 366 31.93 10.33 -26.02
CA GLN A 366 32.97 11.08 -26.74
C GLN A 366 34.04 11.73 -25.85
N LEU A 367 34.09 11.45 -24.55
CA LEU A 367 35.12 11.96 -23.62
C LEU A 367 36.45 11.18 -23.64
N VAL A 368 36.73 10.42 -24.71
CA VAL A 368 38.06 9.85 -25.00
C VAL A 368 38.47 10.25 -26.42
N ALA A 369 38.73 11.54 -26.66
CA ALA A 369 39.66 12.04 -27.68
C ALA A 369 39.68 13.58 -27.73
N GLY A 370 40.83 14.17 -27.36
CA GLY A 370 41.52 15.25 -28.07
C GLY A 370 40.85 16.60 -28.33
N ASP A 371 41.38 17.62 -27.62
CA ASP A 371 41.71 18.99 -28.05
C ASP A 371 41.21 19.51 -29.41
N LEU A 372 40.51 20.66 -29.42
CA LEU A 372 41.02 21.97 -29.88
C LEU A 372 39.92 23.06 -29.85
N GLU A 373 40.27 24.19 -29.24
CA GLU A 373 39.99 25.60 -29.56
C GLU A 373 38.57 26.18 -29.85
N GLN A 374 38.26 27.20 -29.03
CA GLN A 374 37.73 28.54 -29.34
C GLN A 374 36.27 28.74 -29.79
N GLY A 375 35.48 29.33 -28.87
CA GLY A 375 35.03 30.73 -29.02
C GLY A 375 33.66 31.01 -29.65
N THR A 376 32.79 31.61 -28.83
CA THR A 376 32.07 32.91 -29.05
C THR A 376 30.57 32.86 -28.73
N GLU A 377 30.18 33.76 -27.81
CA GLU A 377 28.84 34.11 -27.31
C GLU A 377 27.92 34.73 -28.37
N VAL A 378 26.58 34.69 -28.17
CA VAL A 378 25.58 35.80 -28.28
C VAL A 378 24.24 35.26 -27.74
N GLN A 379 23.77 35.62 -26.54
CA GLN A 379 22.96 36.80 -26.10
C GLN A 379 21.42 36.64 -26.24
N GLU A 380 20.77 36.50 -25.07
CA GLU A 380 19.32 36.59 -24.84
C GLU A 380 18.77 38.00 -25.06
N VAL A 381 17.52 38.08 -25.52
CA VAL A 381 16.64 39.25 -25.34
C VAL A 381 15.25 38.73 -24.93
N GLY A 382 14.84 39.08 -23.71
CA GLY A 382 13.49 38.84 -23.20
C GLY A 382 12.50 39.95 -23.57
N LEU A 383 11.21 39.64 -23.50
CA LEU A 383 10.15 40.63 -23.34
C LEU A 383 9.04 40.05 -22.46
N SER A 384 8.61 40.90 -21.53
CA SER A 384 7.66 40.65 -20.45
C SER A 384 6.29 41.28 -20.72
N ASP A 385 5.28 40.49 -20.36
CA ASP A 385 4.08 40.83 -19.58
C ASP A 385 2.86 41.57 -20.17
N GLU A 386 1.74 41.11 -19.59
CA GLU A 386 0.40 41.70 -19.47
C GLU A 386 -0.51 41.78 -20.70
N MET A 387 -1.53 40.91 -20.70
CA MET A 387 -2.94 41.32 -20.84
C MET A 387 -3.89 40.13 -20.57
N LEU A 388 -4.56 40.15 -19.40
CA LEU A 388 -6.03 40.19 -19.25
C LEU A 388 -6.55 39.49 -17.99
N SER A 389 -7.16 40.32 -17.14
CA SER A 389 -7.85 40.03 -15.90
C SER A 389 -9.30 39.59 -16.11
N GLY A 390 -9.84 38.96 -15.06
CA GLY A 390 -11.26 38.73 -14.79
C GLY A 390 -11.47 37.32 -14.24
N GLY A 391 -11.95 37.06 -13.02
CA GLY A 391 -12.51 37.87 -11.95
C GLY A 391 -13.43 36.94 -11.14
N GLU A 392 -13.29 36.95 -9.80
CA GLU A 392 -14.23 36.43 -8.77
C GLU A 392 -14.46 34.89 -8.75
N LEU A 393 -14.41 34.15 -7.64
CA LEU A 393 -14.73 34.39 -6.24
C LEU A 393 -13.72 33.57 -5.39
N ALA A 394 -12.93 34.24 -4.56
CA ALA A 394 -12.22 33.59 -3.47
C ALA A 394 -13.23 33.40 -2.33
N ASP A 395 -13.69 32.17 -2.12
CA ASP A 395 -14.39 31.80 -0.89
C ASP A 395 -13.43 30.98 -0.01
N GLU A 396 -12.99 31.66 1.04
CA GLU A 396 -12.15 31.18 2.12
C GLU A 396 -12.96 30.23 3.02
N ASP A 397 -12.96 28.91 2.77
CA ASP A 397 -13.51 27.95 3.75
C ASP A 397 -13.21 26.45 3.56
N TRP A 398 -12.10 26.09 2.91
CA TRP A 398 -11.77 24.67 2.62
C TRP A 398 -11.24 23.89 3.85
N TRP A 399 -10.87 24.58 4.93
CA TRP A 399 -10.51 23.98 6.23
C TRP A 399 -11.71 23.47 7.04
N ARG A 400 -12.96 23.73 6.61
CA ARG A 400 -14.18 23.25 7.28
C ARG A 400 -14.64 21.84 6.88
N LEU A 401 -13.89 21.13 6.02
CA LEU A 401 -14.20 19.74 5.62
C LEU A 401 -13.42 18.66 6.39
N LEU A 402 -12.73 19.03 7.48
CA LEU A 402 -12.09 18.10 8.42
C LEU A 402 -13.07 17.51 9.48
N SER A 403 -14.38 17.51 9.23
CA SER A 403 -15.35 16.84 10.13
C SER A 403 -15.43 15.35 9.84
N PHE A 404 -14.58 14.56 10.50
CA PHE A 404 -14.85 13.14 10.76
C PHE A 404 -14.77 12.81 12.25
N CYS A 405 -15.36 13.71 13.05
CA CYS A 405 -15.73 13.50 14.44
C CYS A 405 -17.07 14.24 14.68
N ASP A 406 -18.19 13.69 14.23
CA ASP A 406 -19.50 14.00 14.82
C ASP A 406 -20.31 12.70 14.88
N ASP A 407 -20.13 12.03 16.02
CA ASP A 407 -21.14 11.33 16.84
C ASP A 407 -21.95 10.16 16.23
N PRO A 408 -21.60 8.88 16.52
CA PRO A 408 -22.41 7.73 16.10
C PRO A 408 -23.72 7.56 16.87
N HIS A 409 -23.94 8.26 17.98
CA HIS A 409 -25.21 8.28 18.71
C HIS A 409 -25.21 9.55 19.59
N LEU A 410 -26.00 10.58 19.28
CA LEU A 410 -27.42 10.53 19.67
C LEU A 410 -27.66 9.46 20.75
N LEU A 411 -27.09 9.77 21.92
CA LEU A 411 -27.37 9.15 23.19
C LEU A 411 -28.89 9.06 23.37
N SER A 412 -29.45 7.90 23.06
CA SER A 412 -30.71 7.46 23.65
C SER A 412 -30.57 5.99 23.98
N THR A 413 -30.03 5.75 25.16
CA THR A 413 -30.46 4.63 25.98
C THR A 413 -31.11 5.22 27.24
N SER A 414 -32.44 5.31 27.26
CA SER A 414 -33.21 5.02 28.46
C SER A 414 -34.65 4.68 28.08
N PHE A 415 -35.02 3.45 28.43
CA PHE A 415 -36.40 3.00 28.58
C PHE A 415 -37.12 3.79 29.70
N ASP A 416 -38.45 3.81 29.56
CA ASP A 416 -39.51 4.04 30.55
C ASP A 416 -39.64 5.43 31.22
N ASP A 417 -40.76 6.13 31.00
CA ASP A 417 -41.89 6.07 31.95
C ASP A 417 -43.18 6.73 31.37
N ALA A 418 -44.29 6.38 32.00
CA ALA A 418 -45.69 6.56 31.65
C ALA A 418 -46.22 8.00 31.49
N GLY A 419 -47.30 8.11 30.71
CA GLY A 419 -48.54 8.69 31.22
C GLY A 419 -48.82 10.18 30.98
N GLU A 420 -50.06 10.39 30.51
CA GLU A 420 -50.93 11.56 30.72
C GLU A 420 -50.82 12.81 29.80
N GLY A 421 -51.93 13.07 29.11
CA GLY A 421 -52.56 14.40 29.16
C GLY A 421 -52.69 15.17 27.85
N HIS A 422 -53.82 15.00 27.15
CA HIS A 422 -54.46 16.09 26.39
C HIS A 422 -54.70 17.30 27.33
N PRO A 423 -54.60 18.56 26.86
CA PRO A 423 -55.70 19.22 26.13
C PRO A 423 -55.16 20.15 25.00
N SER A 424 -55.89 20.65 24.00
CA SER A 424 -57.33 20.86 23.76
C SER A 424 -57.60 20.75 22.27
#